data_AF-A0A964UVW9-F1
#
_entry.id   AF-A0A964UVW9-F1
#
_cell.length_a   1.000
_cell.length_b   1.000
_cell.length_c   1.000
_cell.angle_alpha   90.00
_cell.angle_beta   90.00
_cell.angle_gamma   90.00
#
_symmetry.space_group_name_H-M   'P 1'
#
loop_
_entity.id
_entity.type
_entity.pdbx_description
1 polymer ?
#
loop_
_entity_poly.entity_id
_entity_poly.type
_entity_poly.pdbx_seq_one_letter_code
_entity_poly.pdbx_strand_id
1 'polypeptide(L)'
;LSSLPVPSFPRLTETVRGRVRGAAAHFGFERGADGDPPAARLVRLLDAFEADLVVDVGARAGRFGGELRRAGYRGRIASFEPLDVPRRHLERAAAQDDAWSVLPYALGDGTGEARRLDELWEQVVAPGERAFLKLDVRDHASRVLRGAGEHADELTGLQVRTSFAGPQADGLLFDEALTLARGTLGMSLMSLVPGPADPSSGRLLRCDLVLFRKDAL
;
A
#
# COMPACT_ATOMS: atom_id res chain seq x y z
N LEU A 1 -21.47 -50.16 -8.26
CA LEU A 1 -22.12 -49.26 -9.24
C LEU A 1 -23.42 -48.77 -8.64
N SER A 2 -23.42 -47.57 -8.05
CA SER A 2 -24.61 -46.85 -7.61
C SER A 2 -24.34 -45.37 -7.86
N SER A 3 -24.95 -44.82 -8.90
CA SER A 3 -24.83 -43.43 -9.33
C SER A 3 -25.92 -42.59 -8.67
N LEU A 4 -25.53 -41.61 -7.86
CA LEU A 4 -26.45 -40.61 -7.31
C LEU A 4 -26.85 -39.58 -8.39
N PRO A 5 -28.07 -39.02 -8.33
CA PRO A 5 -28.58 -38.11 -9.35
C PRO A 5 -27.95 -36.71 -9.23
N VAL A 6 -27.63 -36.11 -10.38
CA VAL A 6 -27.17 -34.71 -10.48
C VAL A 6 -28.40 -33.80 -10.57
N PRO A 7 -28.57 -32.79 -9.70
CA PRO A 7 -29.71 -31.88 -9.78
C PRO A 7 -29.57 -30.90 -10.94
N SER A 8 -30.64 -30.76 -11.72
CA SER A 8 -30.76 -29.77 -12.80
C SER A 8 -31.23 -28.42 -12.25
N PHE A 9 -30.47 -27.34 -12.49
CA PHE A 9 -30.88 -25.99 -12.15
C PHE A 9 -31.68 -25.34 -13.30
N PRO A 10 -32.84 -24.72 -13.03
CA PRO A 10 -33.57 -23.99 -14.06
C PRO A 10 -32.83 -22.71 -14.44
N ARG A 11 -32.76 -22.43 -15.75
CA ARG A 11 -32.26 -21.14 -16.27
C ARG A 11 -33.29 -20.06 -15.95
N LEU A 12 -32.92 -19.06 -15.16
CA LEU A 12 -33.75 -17.88 -14.94
C LEU A 12 -33.50 -16.85 -16.03
N THR A 13 -34.54 -16.59 -16.80
CA THR A 13 -34.67 -15.53 -17.80
C THR A 13 -34.87 -14.16 -17.15
N GLU A 14 -34.51 -13.12 -17.89
CA GLU A 14 -34.58 -11.70 -17.54
C GLU A 14 -35.95 -11.20 -17.03
N THR A 15 -35.84 -10.20 -16.14
CA THR A 15 -36.79 -9.11 -15.85
C THR A 15 -37.92 -9.33 -14.84
N VAL A 16 -37.69 -8.87 -13.60
CA VAL A 16 -38.68 -8.08 -12.85
C VAL A 16 -37.97 -6.89 -12.19
N ARG A 17 -38.29 -5.69 -12.68
CA ARG A 17 -37.89 -4.39 -12.12
C ARG A 17 -39.02 -3.92 -11.19
N GLY A 18 -38.80 -3.86 -9.87
CA GLY A 18 -39.81 -3.33 -8.95
C GLY A 18 -39.49 -3.45 -7.46
N ARG A 19 -38.96 -2.37 -6.88
CA ARG A 19 -39.09 -1.89 -5.50
C ARG A 19 -39.26 -2.93 -4.37
N VAL A 20 -38.18 -3.16 -3.62
CA VAL A 20 -38.26 -3.35 -2.16
C VAL A 20 -37.29 -2.37 -1.51
N ARG A 21 -37.86 -1.26 -1.02
CA ARG A 21 -37.21 -0.34 -0.08
C ARG A 21 -37.52 -0.87 1.33
N GLY A 22 -36.50 -1.07 2.13
CA GLY A 22 -36.63 -1.29 3.58
C GLY A 22 -36.36 -2.72 4.03
N ALA A 23 -35.59 -2.84 5.12
CA ALA A 23 -35.22 -4.05 5.85
C ALA A 23 -34.03 -4.88 5.31
N ALA A 24 -32.82 -4.30 5.37
CA ALA A 24 -31.56 -5.07 5.44
C ALA A 24 -30.49 -4.32 6.25
N ALA A 25 -30.89 -3.69 7.37
CA ALA A 25 -30.00 -2.92 8.25
C ALA A 25 -29.64 -3.65 9.55
N HIS A 26 -29.69 -4.99 9.59
CA HIS A 26 -29.43 -5.71 10.85
C HIS A 26 -28.73 -7.08 10.76
N PHE A 27 -28.13 -7.41 9.61
CA PHE A 27 -27.14 -8.48 9.53
C PHE A 27 -26.02 -7.99 8.62
N GLY A 28 -24.92 -7.53 9.25
CA GLY A 28 -23.77 -6.90 8.61
C GLY A 28 -22.95 -7.86 7.74
N PHE A 29 -23.52 -8.27 6.62
CA PHE A 29 -22.78 -8.59 5.42
C PHE A 29 -22.93 -7.39 4.48
N GLU A 30 -22.14 -6.35 4.73
CA GLU A 30 -21.92 -5.32 3.71
C GLU A 30 -21.26 -6.01 2.51
N ARG A 31 -21.78 -5.77 1.31
CA ARG A 31 -21.13 -6.23 0.09
C ARG A 31 -19.72 -5.65 0.08
N GLY A 32 -18.71 -6.52 0.27
CA GLY A 32 -17.32 -6.14 0.12
C GLY A 32 -17.11 -5.43 -1.21
N ALA A 33 -16.23 -4.44 -1.21
CA ALA A 33 -15.81 -3.67 -2.37
C ALA A 33 -15.10 -4.57 -3.41
N ASP A 34 -15.85 -5.43 -4.07
CA ASP A 34 -15.42 -6.18 -5.23
C ASP A 34 -15.55 -5.27 -6.46
N GLY A 35 -14.63 -4.29 -6.60
CA GLY A 35 -14.61 -3.41 -7.78
C GLY A 35 -13.63 -2.25 -7.78
N ASP A 36 -13.23 -1.71 -6.62
CA ASP A 36 -12.33 -0.55 -6.62
C ASP A 36 -10.86 -0.98 -6.88
N PRO A 37 -10.16 -0.35 -7.85
CA PRO A 37 -8.74 -0.57 -8.05
C PRO A 37 -7.95 -0.30 -6.75
N PRO A 38 -6.83 -1.03 -6.48
CA PRO A 38 -6.05 -0.84 -5.26
C PRO A 38 -5.68 0.61 -4.95
N ALA A 39 -5.33 1.39 -5.98
CA ALA A 39 -5.02 2.81 -5.82
C ALA A 39 -6.23 3.65 -5.35
N ALA A 40 -7.43 3.40 -5.87
CA ALA A 40 -8.64 4.11 -5.45
C ALA A 40 -9.00 3.82 -3.99
N ARG A 41 -8.84 2.55 -3.57
CA ARG A 41 -9.01 2.17 -2.15
C ARG A 41 -7.98 2.85 -1.26
N LEU A 42 -6.71 2.89 -1.70
CA LEU A 42 -5.66 3.57 -0.97
C LEU A 42 -5.93 5.08 -0.85
N VAL A 43 -6.36 5.75 -1.91
CA VAL A 43 -6.70 7.18 -1.84
C VAL A 43 -7.80 7.46 -0.82
N ARG A 44 -8.85 6.62 -0.73
CA ARG A 44 -9.86 6.77 0.33
C ARG A 44 -9.29 6.64 1.74
N LEU A 45 -8.30 5.76 1.93
CA LEU A 45 -7.61 5.65 3.22
C LEU A 45 -6.68 6.84 3.46
N LEU A 46 -5.96 7.32 2.45
CA LEU A 46 -5.13 8.53 2.57
C LEU A 46 -6.01 9.73 2.96
N ASP A 47 -7.17 9.89 2.33
CA ASP A 47 -8.12 10.97 2.63
C ASP A 47 -8.71 10.82 4.05
N ALA A 48 -9.15 9.62 4.43
CA ALA A 48 -9.76 9.36 5.74
C ALA A 48 -8.79 9.56 6.91
N PHE A 49 -7.49 9.41 6.67
CA PHE A 49 -6.43 9.58 7.66
C PHE A 49 -5.65 10.88 7.46
N GLU A 50 -6.17 11.78 6.61
CA GLU A 50 -5.62 13.09 6.31
C GLU A 50 -4.12 13.02 5.97
N ALA A 51 -3.72 12.10 5.09
CA ALA A 51 -2.32 11.93 4.70
C ALA A 51 -1.94 12.95 3.61
N ASP A 52 -1.32 14.04 4.02
CA ASP A 52 -0.95 15.16 3.15
C ASP A 52 0.29 14.88 2.28
N LEU A 53 1.10 13.89 2.66
CA LEU A 53 2.32 13.48 1.95
C LEU A 53 2.39 11.96 1.80
N VAL A 54 2.77 11.51 0.60
CA VAL A 54 3.21 10.14 0.35
C VAL A 54 4.72 10.12 0.09
N VAL A 55 5.45 9.43 0.96
CA VAL A 55 6.87 9.11 0.78
C VAL A 55 6.98 7.78 0.05
N ASP A 56 7.31 7.80 -1.25
CA ASP A 56 7.34 6.62 -2.13
C ASP A 56 8.76 6.08 -2.34
N VAL A 57 9.11 5.02 -1.59
CA VAL A 57 10.45 4.43 -1.57
C VAL A 57 10.55 3.26 -2.53
N GLY A 58 11.47 3.36 -3.50
CA GLY A 58 11.58 2.39 -4.59
C GLY A 58 10.60 2.71 -5.73
N ALA A 59 10.45 4.00 -6.04
CA ALA A 59 9.45 4.53 -6.96
C ALA A 59 9.63 4.07 -8.43
N ARG A 60 10.82 3.57 -8.80
CA ARG A 60 11.16 3.12 -10.16
C ARG A 60 10.82 4.18 -11.20
N ALA A 61 9.96 3.88 -12.16
CA ALA A 61 9.54 4.79 -13.21
C ALA A 61 8.28 5.61 -12.85
N GLY A 62 7.90 5.70 -11.56
CA GLY A 62 6.79 6.53 -11.09
C GLY A 62 5.39 5.95 -11.30
N ARG A 63 5.28 4.64 -11.52
CA ARG A 63 3.98 3.98 -11.73
C ARG A 63 3.02 4.22 -10.56
N PHE A 64 3.51 4.08 -9.32
CA PHE A 64 2.69 4.21 -8.12
C PHE A 64 2.14 5.63 -7.95
N GLY A 65 3.00 6.66 -7.99
CA GLY A 65 2.54 8.05 -7.94
C GLY A 65 1.56 8.39 -9.07
N GLY A 66 1.80 7.89 -10.28
CA GLY A 66 0.86 8.08 -11.40
C GLY A 66 -0.49 7.39 -11.19
N GLU A 67 -0.51 6.23 -10.51
CA GLU A 67 -1.74 5.55 -10.08
C GLU A 67 -2.48 6.37 -9.01
N LEU A 68 -1.78 6.95 -8.03
CA LEU A 68 -2.37 7.83 -7.02
C LEU A 68 -3.02 9.07 -7.64
N ARG A 69 -2.34 9.74 -8.58
CA ARG A 69 -2.88 10.93 -9.27
C ARG A 69 -4.14 10.62 -10.06
N ARG A 70 -4.14 9.50 -10.80
CA ARG A 70 -5.33 9.01 -11.52
C ARG A 70 -6.46 8.61 -10.58
N ALA A 71 -6.14 8.11 -9.40
CA ALA A 71 -7.10 7.74 -8.37
C ALA A 71 -7.66 8.93 -7.56
N GLY A 72 -7.10 10.13 -7.74
CA GLY A 72 -7.63 11.36 -7.13
C GLY A 72 -6.78 11.97 -6.02
N TYR A 73 -5.65 11.35 -5.64
CA TYR A 73 -4.78 11.92 -4.60
C TYR A 73 -4.21 13.28 -5.02
N ARG A 74 -4.34 14.28 -4.15
CA ARG A 74 -3.87 15.67 -4.39
C ARG A 74 -2.78 16.13 -3.42
N GLY A 75 -2.48 15.35 -2.38
CA GLY A 75 -1.36 15.63 -1.48
C GLY A 75 0.00 15.51 -2.17
N ARG A 76 1.07 15.87 -1.46
CA ARG A 76 2.43 15.82 -1.97
C ARG A 76 2.90 14.38 -2.15
N ILE A 77 3.79 14.17 -3.12
CA ILE A 77 4.50 12.90 -3.31
C ILE A 77 6.00 13.20 -3.30
N ALA A 78 6.75 12.52 -2.44
CA ALA A 78 8.20 12.51 -2.45
C ALA A 78 8.69 11.11 -2.83
N SER A 79 9.13 10.94 -4.08
CA SER A 79 9.56 9.65 -4.62
C SER A 79 11.08 9.48 -4.56
N PHE A 80 11.54 8.33 -4.07
CA PHE A 80 12.94 7.97 -3.95
C PHE A 80 13.31 6.87 -4.95
N GLU A 81 14.27 7.15 -5.83
CA GLU A 81 14.82 6.19 -6.78
C GLU A 81 16.30 6.50 -7.05
N PRO A 82 17.25 5.68 -6.56
CA PRO A 82 18.68 5.93 -6.73
C PRO A 82 19.18 5.66 -8.15
N LEU A 83 18.55 4.75 -8.90
CA LEU A 83 19.08 4.31 -10.19
C LEU A 83 18.76 5.34 -11.29
N ASP A 84 19.79 5.76 -12.03
CA ASP A 84 19.69 6.86 -13.00
C ASP A 84 18.61 6.63 -14.07
N VAL A 85 18.58 5.46 -14.71
CA VAL A 85 17.62 5.17 -15.79
C VAL A 85 16.15 5.21 -15.32
N PRO A 86 15.72 4.46 -14.29
CA PRO A 86 14.34 4.56 -13.82
C PRO A 86 14.04 5.94 -13.22
N ARG A 87 14.98 6.58 -12.51
CA ARG A 87 14.78 7.94 -11.99
C ARG A 87 14.49 8.94 -13.10
N ARG A 88 15.21 8.93 -14.22
CA ARG A 88 14.91 9.82 -15.36
C ARG A 88 13.50 9.64 -15.92
N HIS A 89 12.96 8.41 -15.90
CA HIS A 89 11.57 8.18 -16.29
C HIS A 89 10.59 8.75 -15.25
N LEU A 90 10.89 8.57 -13.97
CA LEU A 90 10.12 9.14 -12.87
C LEU A 90 10.14 10.68 -12.89
N GLU A 91 11.29 11.32 -13.12
CA GLU A 91 11.42 12.77 -13.28
C GLU A 91 10.55 13.29 -14.41
N ARG A 92 10.51 12.60 -15.56
CA ARG A 92 9.61 12.96 -16.67
C ARG A 92 8.14 12.80 -16.30
N ALA A 93 7.79 11.78 -15.53
CA ALA A 93 6.42 11.56 -15.07
C ALA A 93 5.96 12.66 -14.09
N ALA A 94 6.88 13.15 -13.24
CA ALA A 94 6.63 14.19 -12.24
C ALA A 94 6.81 15.62 -12.77
N ALA A 95 7.39 15.82 -13.97
CA ALA A 95 7.87 17.11 -14.46
C ALA A 95 6.83 18.25 -14.57
N GLN A 96 5.53 17.95 -14.52
CA GLN A 96 4.44 18.93 -14.61
C GLN A 96 3.57 18.95 -13.34
N ASP A 97 4.05 18.34 -12.26
CA ASP A 97 3.36 18.24 -10.99
C ASP A 97 4.24 18.86 -9.89
N ASP A 98 3.95 20.12 -9.54
CA ASP A 98 4.70 20.86 -8.52
C ASP A 98 4.59 20.22 -7.11
N ALA A 99 3.60 19.35 -6.90
CA ALA A 99 3.42 18.59 -5.68
C ALA A 99 4.09 17.21 -5.73
N TRP A 100 4.92 16.93 -6.74
CA TRP A 100 5.64 15.66 -6.88
C TRP A 100 7.14 15.87 -7.02
N SER A 101 7.89 15.63 -5.94
CA SER A 101 9.34 15.69 -5.91
C SER A 101 9.99 14.31 -6.14
N VAL A 102 11.17 14.31 -6.76
CA VAL A 102 11.97 13.11 -7.02
C VAL A 102 13.35 13.27 -6.41
N LEU A 103 13.73 12.31 -5.56
CA LEU A 103 15.01 12.31 -4.84
C LEU A 103 15.91 11.16 -5.31
N PRO A 104 17.21 11.42 -5.58
CA PRO A 104 18.13 10.43 -6.13
C PRO A 104 18.79 9.54 -5.06
N TYR A 105 18.06 9.19 -4.00
CA TYR A 105 18.62 8.46 -2.87
C TYR A 105 17.96 7.09 -2.70
N ALA A 106 18.77 6.09 -2.33
CA ALA A 106 18.28 4.91 -1.66
C ALA A 106 18.00 5.28 -0.20
N LEU A 107 16.89 4.81 0.37
CA LEU A 107 16.65 4.91 1.80
C LEU A 107 17.02 3.61 2.52
N GLY A 108 17.49 3.72 3.76
CA GLY A 108 17.94 2.61 4.60
C GLY A 108 18.35 3.08 5.99
N ASP A 109 19.15 2.30 6.68
CA ASP A 109 19.61 2.56 8.06
C ASP A 109 20.98 3.25 8.12
N GLY A 110 21.41 3.90 7.04
CA GLY A 110 22.73 4.53 6.92
C GLY A 110 23.85 3.57 6.52
N THR A 111 23.55 2.30 6.24
CA THR A 111 24.55 1.33 5.75
C THR A 111 24.81 1.51 4.25
N GLY A 112 26.10 1.57 3.88
CA GLY A 112 26.52 1.77 2.49
C GLY A 112 26.22 3.19 1.99
N GLU A 113 25.60 3.30 0.81
CA GLU A 113 25.20 4.58 0.21
C GLU A 113 23.74 4.98 0.55
N ALA A 114 23.04 4.16 1.34
CA ALA A 114 21.65 4.42 1.70
C ALA A 114 21.56 5.54 2.75
N ARG A 115 20.68 6.52 2.51
CA ARG A 115 20.40 7.61 3.43
C ARG A 115 19.32 7.21 4.41
N ARG A 116 19.36 7.77 5.61
CA ARG A 116 18.26 7.61 6.55
C ARG A 116 17.17 8.62 6.25
N LEU A 117 15.92 8.25 6.52
CA LEU A 117 14.78 9.15 6.30
C LEU A 117 14.77 10.27 7.34
N ASP A 118 15.20 10.00 8.58
CA ASP A 118 15.31 11.02 9.62
C ASP A 118 16.30 12.14 9.27
N GLU A 119 17.44 11.81 8.67
CA GLU A 119 18.40 12.80 8.14
C GLU A 119 17.81 13.72 7.06
N LEU A 120 16.76 13.27 6.37
CA LEU A 120 16.12 13.99 5.29
C LEU A 120 14.75 14.54 5.70
N TRP A 121 14.33 14.38 6.95
CA TRP A 121 12.95 14.61 7.37
C TRP A 121 12.50 16.03 7.08
N GLU A 122 13.24 17.04 7.53
CA GLU A 122 12.90 18.46 7.30
C GLU A 122 12.93 18.88 5.82
N GLN A 123 13.70 18.16 4.99
CA GLN A 123 13.72 18.39 3.53
C GLN A 123 12.46 17.83 2.85
N VAL A 124 11.89 16.76 3.41
CA VAL A 124 10.86 15.95 2.77
C VAL A 124 9.47 16.26 3.34
N VAL A 125 9.37 16.31 4.67
CA VAL A 125 8.14 16.47 5.45
C VAL A 125 8.07 17.89 5.98
N ALA A 126 7.03 18.63 5.57
CA ALA A 126 6.80 19.97 6.09
C ALA A 126 6.28 19.91 7.54
N PRO A 127 6.50 20.96 8.36
CA PRO A 127 5.95 20.99 9.71
C PRO A 127 4.43 20.76 9.73
N GLY A 128 3.98 19.77 10.51
CA GLY A 128 2.56 19.40 10.64
C GLY A 128 2.01 18.53 9.51
N GLU A 129 2.80 18.20 8.50
CA GLU A 129 2.38 17.36 7.38
C GLU A 129 2.30 15.89 7.80
N ARG A 130 1.18 15.23 7.46
CA ARG A 130 0.93 13.84 7.86
C ARG A 130 1.48 12.88 6.80
N ALA A 131 2.67 12.36 7.07
CA ALA A 131 3.40 11.52 6.12
C ALA A 131 2.95 10.05 6.13
N PHE A 132 2.57 9.54 4.96
CA PHE A 132 2.34 8.14 4.66
C PHE A 132 3.55 7.53 3.94
N LEU A 133 4.11 6.46 4.48
CA LEU A 133 5.30 5.81 3.92
C LEU A 133 4.92 4.61 3.04
N LYS A 134 5.28 4.64 1.75
CA LYS A 134 5.20 3.49 0.84
C LYS A 134 6.58 2.87 0.68
N LEU A 135 6.69 1.58 0.97
CA LEU A 135 7.90 0.77 0.78
C LEU A 135 7.69 -0.24 -0.35
N ASP A 136 8.38 -0.02 -1.47
CA ASP A 136 8.49 -0.95 -2.61
C ASP A 136 9.97 -1.34 -2.86
N VAL A 137 10.61 -1.80 -1.79
CA VAL A 137 11.98 -2.32 -1.82
C VAL A 137 11.96 -3.81 -1.51
N ARG A 138 12.86 -4.59 -2.14
CA ARG A 138 12.79 -6.06 -2.12
C ARG A 138 13.20 -6.65 -0.76
N ASP A 139 14.29 -6.16 -0.19
CA ASP A 139 14.99 -6.80 0.93
C ASP A 139 15.45 -5.81 2.03
N HIS A 140 15.12 -4.53 1.87
CA HIS A 140 15.61 -3.45 2.74
C HIS A 140 14.50 -2.75 3.54
N ALA A 141 13.25 -3.23 3.49
CA ALA A 141 12.12 -2.58 4.15
C ALA A 141 12.36 -2.34 5.65
N SER A 142 12.91 -3.34 6.35
CA SER A 142 13.27 -3.22 7.77
C SER A 142 14.35 -2.16 8.03
N ARG A 143 15.31 -2.00 7.12
CA ARG A 143 16.35 -0.96 7.21
C ARG A 143 15.79 0.43 6.96
N VAL A 144 14.89 0.58 5.98
CA VAL A 144 14.19 1.85 5.76
C VAL A 144 13.38 2.25 6.99
N LEU A 145 12.65 1.29 7.61
CA LEU A 145 11.90 1.55 8.83
C LEU A 145 12.80 1.93 10.01
N ARG A 146 13.97 1.31 10.16
CA ARG A 146 14.98 1.75 11.15
C ARG A 146 15.54 3.14 10.82
N GLY A 147 15.73 3.43 9.54
CA GLY A 147 16.16 4.73 9.04
C GLY A 147 15.14 5.86 9.20
N ALA A 148 13.87 5.55 9.45
CA ALA A 148 12.89 6.56 9.87
C ALA A 148 13.20 7.11 11.27
N GLY A 149 14.01 6.39 12.06
CA GLY A 149 14.60 6.89 13.30
C GLY A 149 13.54 7.37 14.30
N GLU A 150 13.77 8.57 14.83
CA GLU A 150 12.87 9.21 15.79
C GLU A 150 11.52 9.63 15.20
N HIS A 151 11.38 9.70 13.87
CA HIS A 151 10.13 10.07 13.20
C HIS A 151 9.26 8.87 12.80
N ALA A 152 9.67 7.65 13.17
CA ALA A 152 8.92 6.43 12.83
C ALA A 152 7.51 6.42 13.46
N ASP A 153 7.33 7.04 14.62
CA ASP A 153 6.05 7.21 15.30
C ASP A 153 5.24 8.41 14.79
N GLU A 154 5.87 9.36 14.10
CA GLU A 154 5.17 10.49 13.43
C GLU A 154 4.46 10.08 12.14
N LEU A 155 4.82 8.94 11.54
CA LEU A 155 4.15 8.43 10.34
C LEU A 155 2.65 8.15 10.61
N THR A 156 1.78 8.69 9.75
CA THR A 156 0.33 8.46 9.82
C THR A 156 -0.04 7.06 9.34
N GLY A 157 0.72 6.52 8.38
CA GLY A 157 0.51 5.18 7.85
C GLY A 157 1.69 4.65 7.04
N LEU A 158 1.58 3.37 6.71
CA LEU A 158 2.60 2.58 6.04
C LEU A 158 1.93 1.64 5.03
N GLN A 159 2.40 1.66 3.78
CA GLN A 159 2.20 0.52 2.88
C GLN A 159 3.52 -0.21 2.66
N VAL A 160 3.59 -1.47 3.04
CA VAL A 160 4.81 -2.28 2.95
C VAL A 160 4.56 -3.58 2.20
N ARG A 161 5.43 -3.90 1.24
CA ARG A 161 5.45 -5.23 0.60
C ARG A 161 6.01 -6.25 1.58
N THR A 162 5.33 -7.40 1.65
CA THR A 162 5.68 -8.52 2.51
C THR A 162 5.68 -9.83 1.75
N SER A 163 6.43 -10.79 2.26
CA SER A 163 6.49 -12.17 1.76
C SER A 163 5.90 -13.16 2.74
N PHE A 164 5.32 -14.24 2.24
CA PHE A 164 4.93 -15.38 3.06
C PHE A 164 6.11 -16.34 3.21
N ALA A 165 6.29 -16.91 4.40
CA ALA A 165 7.42 -17.79 4.71
C ALA A 165 7.51 -18.97 3.73
N GLY A 166 8.66 -19.17 3.08
CA GLY A 166 8.84 -20.25 2.12
C GLY A 166 10.13 -20.11 1.31
N PRO A 167 10.42 -21.06 0.40
CA PRO A 167 11.67 -21.06 -0.37
C PRO A 167 11.87 -19.79 -1.22
N GLN A 168 10.78 -19.13 -1.62
CA GLN A 168 10.78 -17.91 -2.42
C GLN A 168 10.63 -16.63 -1.57
N ALA A 169 10.65 -16.73 -0.25
CA ALA A 169 10.47 -15.58 0.63
C ALA A 169 11.65 -14.63 0.51
N ASP A 170 11.36 -13.36 0.19
CA ASP A 170 12.32 -12.26 0.19
C ASP A 170 11.84 -11.12 1.11
N GLY A 171 12.79 -10.43 1.74
CA GLY A 171 12.50 -9.26 2.58
C GLY A 171 11.71 -9.57 3.85
N LEU A 172 10.84 -8.63 4.23
CA LEU A 172 10.07 -8.68 5.48
C LEU A 172 8.92 -9.70 5.38
N LEU A 173 8.83 -10.61 6.34
CA LEU A 173 7.74 -11.58 6.36
C LEU A 173 6.42 -10.92 6.78
N PHE A 174 5.30 -11.45 6.30
CA PHE A 174 3.95 -11.00 6.64
C PHE A 174 3.74 -10.92 8.16
N ASP A 175 4.09 -11.98 8.87
CA ASP A 175 3.87 -12.12 10.32
C ASP A 175 4.74 -11.12 11.12
N GLU A 176 5.97 -10.91 10.66
CA GLU A 176 6.92 -9.95 11.21
C GLU A 176 6.43 -8.51 10.99
N ALA A 177 5.95 -8.19 9.79
CA ALA A 177 5.39 -6.88 9.47
C ALA A 177 4.19 -6.54 10.35
N LEU A 178 3.28 -7.49 10.56
CA LEU A 178 2.13 -7.28 11.45
C LEU A 178 2.53 -7.12 12.92
N THR A 179 3.56 -7.86 13.36
CA THR A 179 4.09 -7.74 14.73
C THR A 179 4.74 -6.38 14.94
N LEU A 180 5.58 -5.94 13.99
CA LEU A 180 6.21 -4.62 14.02
C LEU A 180 5.17 -3.49 13.98
N ALA A 181 4.18 -3.59 13.10
CA ALA A 181 3.14 -2.59 12.95
C ALA A 181 2.34 -2.40 14.25
N ARG A 182 1.89 -3.49 14.87
CA ARG A 182 1.09 -3.43 16.11
C ARG A 182 1.92 -3.05 17.33
N GLY A 183 3.11 -3.61 17.46
CA GLY A 183 3.94 -3.47 18.66
C GLY A 183 4.74 -2.17 18.66
N THR A 184 5.50 -1.92 17.60
CA THR A 184 6.46 -0.82 17.55
C THR A 184 5.87 0.44 16.94
N LEU A 185 5.08 0.32 15.87
CA LEU A 185 4.57 1.48 15.14
C LEU A 185 3.21 1.97 15.64
N GLY A 186 2.47 1.16 16.42
CA GLY A 186 1.11 1.51 16.88
C GLY A 186 0.08 1.58 15.74
N MET A 187 0.31 0.85 14.65
CA MET A 187 -0.53 0.84 13.45
C MET A 187 -1.39 -0.43 13.37
N SER A 188 -2.54 -0.31 12.68
CA SER A 188 -3.45 -1.41 12.40
C SER A 188 -3.60 -1.64 10.91
N LEU A 189 -3.82 -2.90 10.52
CA LEU A 189 -4.08 -3.28 9.14
C LEU A 189 -5.44 -2.76 8.70
N MET A 190 -5.45 -1.92 7.67
CA MET A 190 -6.66 -1.34 7.08
C MET A 190 -7.02 -2.01 5.76
N SER A 191 -6.04 -2.41 4.96
CA SER A 191 -6.25 -3.09 3.69
C SER A 191 -5.07 -3.99 3.32
N LEU A 192 -5.33 -5.00 2.49
CA LEU A 192 -4.33 -5.89 1.91
C LEU A 192 -4.46 -5.85 0.38
N VAL A 193 -3.34 -5.69 -0.31
CA VAL A 193 -3.26 -5.79 -1.77
C VAL A 193 -2.57 -7.10 -2.13
N PRO A 194 -3.29 -8.07 -2.75
CA PRO A 194 -2.71 -9.36 -3.08
C PRO A 194 -1.63 -9.21 -4.16
N GLY A 195 -0.51 -9.91 -3.96
CA GLY A 195 0.57 -10.02 -4.93
C GLY A 195 0.49 -11.33 -5.73
N PRO A 196 1.61 -11.76 -6.35
CA PRO A 196 1.64 -13.00 -7.12
C PRO A 196 1.41 -14.22 -6.22
N ALA A 197 0.71 -15.20 -6.77
CA ALA A 197 0.60 -16.54 -6.23
C ALA A 197 1.40 -17.52 -7.10
N ASP A 198 1.89 -18.59 -6.49
CA ASP A 198 2.50 -19.71 -7.19
C ASP A 198 1.45 -20.36 -8.13
N PRO A 199 1.69 -20.42 -9.45
CA PRO A 199 0.70 -20.93 -10.40
C PRO A 199 0.35 -22.41 -10.23
N SER A 200 1.25 -23.19 -9.62
CA SER A 200 1.09 -24.65 -9.48
C SER A 200 0.29 -25.04 -8.24
N SER A 201 0.41 -24.27 -7.17
CA SER A 201 -0.18 -24.54 -5.86
C SER A 201 -1.27 -23.54 -5.47
N GLY A 202 -1.38 -22.41 -6.17
CA GLY A 202 -2.27 -21.30 -5.81
C GLY A 202 -1.81 -20.53 -4.56
N ARG A 203 -0.64 -20.86 -4.01
CA ARG A 203 -0.13 -20.27 -2.77
C ARG A 203 0.25 -18.81 -2.99
N LEU A 204 -0.33 -17.90 -2.22
CA LEU A 204 0.08 -16.49 -2.23
C LEU A 204 1.54 -16.36 -1.76
N LEU A 205 2.37 -15.73 -2.58
CA LEU A 205 3.80 -15.58 -2.30
C LEU A 205 4.09 -14.25 -1.60
N ARG A 206 3.36 -13.19 -1.98
CA ARG A 206 3.55 -11.83 -1.47
C ARG A 206 2.25 -11.06 -1.40
N CYS A 207 2.22 -10.03 -0.57
CA CYS A 207 1.18 -9.01 -0.56
C CYS A 207 1.72 -7.69 -0.04
N ASP A 208 1.03 -6.60 -0.35
CA ASP A 208 1.28 -5.31 0.28
C ASP A 208 0.26 -5.11 1.41
N LEU A 209 0.74 -4.79 2.61
CA LEU A 209 -0.09 -4.39 3.75
C LEU A 209 -0.24 -2.89 3.74
N VAL A 210 -1.47 -2.39 3.92
CA VAL A 210 -1.77 -0.96 4.12
C VAL A 210 -2.21 -0.77 5.57
N LEU A 211 -1.43 0.00 6.31
CA LEU A 211 -1.49 0.14 7.76
C LEU A 211 -1.63 1.63 8.10
N PHE A 212 -2.41 1.96 9.13
CA PHE A 212 -2.54 3.32 9.65
C PHE A 212 -2.59 3.34 11.17
N ARG A 213 -2.17 4.46 11.77
CA ARG A 213 -2.26 4.70 13.22
C ARG A 213 -3.74 4.80 13.64
N LYS A 214 -4.13 4.15 14.73
CA LYS A 214 -5.54 4.11 15.16
C LYS A 214 -6.11 5.47 15.56
N ASP A 215 -5.28 6.35 16.11
CA ASP A 215 -5.71 7.64 16.68
C ASP A 215 -5.94 8.72 15.62
N ALA A 216 -5.85 8.34 14.34
CA ALA A 216 -6.03 9.21 13.19
C ALA A 216 -7.46 9.19 12.63
N LEU A 217 -8.41 8.55 13.32
CA LEU A 217 -9.86 8.53 13.03
C LEU A 217 -10.66 9.21 14.14
#